data_AF-A0A5C8PW78-F1
#
_entry.id   AF-A0A5C8PW78-F1
#
_cell.length_a   1.000
_cell.length_b   1.000
_cell.length_c   1.000
_cell.angle_alpha   90.00
_cell.angle_beta   90.00
_cell.angle_gamma   90.00
#
_symmetry.space_group_name_H-M   'P 1'
#
loop_
_entity.id
_entity.type
_entity.pdbx_description
1 polymer ?
#
loop_
_entity_poly.entity_id
_entity_poly.type
_entity_poly.pdbx_seq_one_letter_code
_entity_poly.pdbx_strand_id
1 'polypeptide(L)' 'MPQVSSPAPSWVSEYGTHTAVLGGRTYRIVAYPQGSPLAGKYGCYRGGKYTGLTRDLAAAKTWCSDLARQSRDSSSLP' A
#
# COMPACT_ATOMS: atom_id res chain seq x y z
N MET A 1 -22.01 1.24 -22.94
CA MET A 1 -21.28 0.33 -22.03
C MET A 1 -20.76 1.18 -20.89
N PRO A 2 -21.22 1.03 -19.63
CA PRO A 2 -20.60 1.77 -18.54
C PRO A 2 -19.19 1.22 -18.34
N GLN A 3 -18.17 2.05 -18.54
CA GLN A 3 -16.81 1.73 -18.10
C GLN A 3 -16.89 1.46 -16.60
N VAL A 4 -16.62 0.22 -16.20
CA VAL A 4 -16.35 -0.12 -14.80
C VAL A 4 -15.05 0.57 -14.47
N SER A 5 -15.14 1.84 -14.09
CA SER A 5 -14.09 2.57 -13.40
C SER A 5 -13.83 1.79 -12.13
N SER A 6 -12.89 0.84 -12.19
CA SER A 6 -12.41 0.16 -10.99
C SER A 6 -12.08 1.27 -10.01
N PRO A 7 -12.74 1.34 -8.84
CA PRO A 7 -12.57 2.47 -7.95
C PRO A 7 -11.08 2.62 -7.68
N ALA A 8 -10.54 3.81 -7.93
CA ALA A 8 -9.18 4.13 -7.56
C ALA A 8 -9.02 3.71 -6.10
N PRO A 9 -7.92 3.02 -5.74
CA PRO A 9 -7.79 2.44 -4.42
C PRO A 9 -7.98 3.53 -3.37
N SER A 10 -9.05 3.38 -2.59
CA SER A 10 -9.42 4.36 -1.56
C SER A 10 -8.46 4.19 -0.40
N TRP A 11 -7.35 4.93 -0.45
CA TRP A 11 -6.40 5.03 0.65
C TRP A 11 -7.04 5.84 1.77
N VAL A 12 -7.52 5.15 2.80
CA VAL A 12 -8.02 5.73 4.04
C VAL A 12 -6.83 6.22 4.85
N SER A 13 -6.82 7.50 5.23
CA SER A 13 -5.71 8.09 5.99
C SER A 13 -6.18 8.36 7.42
N GLU A 14 -5.58 7.70 8.40
CA GLU A 14 -5.94 7.80 9.81
C GLU A 14 -4.67 7.92 10.67
N TYR A 15 -4.54 8.99 11.46
CA TYR A 15 -3.40 9.25 12.35
C TYR A 15 -2.00 9.03 11.71
N GLY A 16 -1.79 9.44 10.45
CA GLY A 16 -0.51 9.25 9.74
C GLY A 16 -0.26 7.83 9.21
N THR A 17 -1.24 6.95 9.34
CA THR A 17 -1.31 5.65 8.68
C THR A 17 -2.23 5.75 7.46
N HIS A 18 -1.81 5.23 6.32
CA HIS A 18 -2.64 5.11 5.13
C HIS A 18 -2.96 3.65 4.83
N THR A 19 -4.23 3.28 4.82
CA THR A 19 -4.67 1.90 4.65
C THR A 19 -5.55 1.79 3.41
N ALA A 20 -5.34 0.78 2.58
CA ALA A 20 -6.16 0.50 1.40
C ALA A 20 -6.36 -1.00 1.22
N VAL A 21 -7.49 -1.41 0.66
CA VAL A 21 -7.72 -2.79 0.25
C VAL A 21 -7.47 -2.89 -1.25
N LEU A 22 -6.44 -3.63 -1.65
CA LEU A 22 -6.00 -3.77 -3.04
C LEU A 22 -6.03 -5.25 -3.42
N GLY A 23 -6.78 -5.62 -4.46
CA GLY A 23 -6.87 -7.01 -4.92
C GLY A 23 -7.32 -7.99 -3.83
N GLY A 24 -8.21 -7.57 -2.94
CA GLY A 24 -8.70 -8.38 -1.81
C GLY A 24 -7.74 -8.49 -0.61
N ARG A 25 -6.63 -7.74 -0.61
CA ARG A 25 -5.65 -7.72 0.49
C ARG A 25 -5.54 -6.34 1.11
N THR A 26 -5.42 -6.27 2.42
CA THR A 26 -5.19 -5.01 3.14
C THR A 26 -3.73 -4.60 3.06
N TYR A 27 -3.49 -3.38 2.57
CA TYR A 27 -2.19 -2.71 2.55
C TYR A 27 -2.24 -1.55 3.53
N ARG A 28 -1.16 -1.39 4.30
CA ARG A 28 -0.99 -0.32 5.27
C ARG A 28 0.34 0.36 5.03
N ILE A 29 0.34 1.68 4.97
CA ILE A 29 1.50 2.54 4.89
C ILE A 29 1.58 3.29 6.21
N VAL A 30 2.72 3.20 6.89
CA VAL A 30 2.94 3.89 8.17
C VAL A 30 4.01 4.94 7.98
N ALA A 31 3.70 6.20 8.30
CA ALA A 31 4.69 7.26 8.41
C ALA A 31 5.44 7.13 9.74
N TYR A 32 6.77 7.07 9.69
CA TYR A 32 7.57 7.00 10.91
C TYR A 32 7.78 8.40 11.51
N PRO A 33 7.48 8.60 12.81
CA PRO A 33 7.59 9.89 13.45
C PRO A 33 9.05 10.35 13.58
N GLN A 34 9.25 11.66 13.74
CA GLN A 34 10.54 12.22 14.12
C GLN A 34 11.02 11.60 15.44
N GLY A 35 12.27 11.15 15.47
CA GLY A 35 12.86 10.40 16.59
C GLY A 35 13.05 8.90 16.31
N SER A 36 12.44 8.36 15.25
CA SER A 36 12.78 7.02 14.76
C SER A 36 14.00 7.05 13.84
N PRO A 37 14.83 5.99 13.78
CA PRO A 37 15.90 5.86 12.78
C PRO A 37 15.37 5.85 11.33
N LEU A 38 14.08 5.63 11.16
CA LEU A 38 13.36 5.67 9.89
C LEU A 38 12.53 6.95 9.71
N ALA A 39 12.76 7.99 10.52
CA ALA A 39 12.05 9.26 10.43
C ALA A 39 12.07 9.82 8.99
N GLY A 40 10.93 10.34 8.54
CA GLY A 40 10.77 10.85 7.17
C GLY A 40 10.67 9.74 6.11
N LYS A 41 10.44 8.49 6.50
CA LYS A 41 10.19 7.36 5.60
C LYS A 41 8.82 6.76 5.87
N TYR A 42 8.36 5.95 4.90
CA TYR A 42 7.07 5.30 4.88
C TYR A 42 7.23 3.80 4.74
N GLY A 43 6.78 3.04 5.74
CA GLY A 43 6.79 1.58 5.72
C GLY A 43 5.53 1.03 5.06
N CYS A 44 5.67 0.20 4.03
CA CYS A 44 4.59 -0.57 3.41
C CYS A 44 4.44 -1.93 4.15
N TYR A 45 3.20 -2.28 4.46
CA TYR A 45 2.80 -3.52 5.08
C TYR A 45 1.67 -4.17 4.27
N ARG A 46 1.77 -5.47 4.02
CA ARG A 46 0.75 -6.29 3.35
C ARG A 46 0.18 -7.30 4.34
N GLY A 47 -1.09 -7.14 4.72
CA GLY A 47 -1.75 -8.05 5.67
C GLY A 47 -1.01 -8.20 7.00
N GLY A 48 -0.40 -7.10 7.49
CA GLY A 48 0.42 -7.09 8.71
C GLY A 48 1.89 -7.47 8.52
N LYS A 49 2.31 -7.98 7.35
CA LYS A 49 3.73 -8.25 7.07
C LYS A 49 4.41 -7.03 6.45
N TYR A 50 5.56 -6.63 6.99
CA TYR A 50 6.39 -5.60 6.40
C TYR A 50 6.89 -6.06 5.01
N THR A 51 6.70 -5.22 3.99
CA THR A 51 7.14 -5.51 2.62
C THR A 51 8.26 -4.59 2.14
N GLY A 52 8.37 -3.38 2.68
CA GLY A 52 9.40 -2.45 2.27
C GLY A 52 9.24 -1.06 2.85
N LEU A 53 10.21 -0.21 2.55
CA LEU A 53 10.30 1.16 3.05
C LEU A 53 10.61 2.08 1.88
N THR A 54 9.93 3.22 1.84
CA THR A 54 10.13 4.24 0.84
C THR A 54 10.36 5.59 1.51
N ARG A 55 10.97 6.54 0.80
CA ARG A 55 11.19 7.90 1.31
C ARG A 55 9.95 8.79 1.19
N ASP A 56 9.03 8.45 0.30
CA ASP A 56 7.90 9.30 -0.06
C ASP A 56 6.59 8.54 0.00
N LEU A 57 5.52 9.20 0.47
CA LEU A 57 4.19 8.61 0.54
C LEU A 57 3.67 8.19 -0.85
N ALA A 58 3.93 9.00 -1.88
CA ALA A 58 3.55 8.69 -3.25
C ALA A 58 4.23 7.41 -3.75
N ALA A 59 5.55 7.27 -3.49
CA ALA A 59 6.30 6.06 -3.81
C ALA A 59 5.77 4.85 -3.03
N ALA A 60 5.44 5.00 -1.74
CA ALA A 60 4.82 3.95 -0.93
C ALA A 60 3.50 3.46 -1.54
N LYS A 61 2.61 4.39 -1.94
CA LYS A 61 1.31 4.07 -2.56
C LYS A 61 1.49 3.33 -3.89
N THR A 62 2.41 3.79 -4.74
CA THR A 62 2.74 3.14 -6.01
C THR A 62 3.30 1.74 -5.78
N TRP A 63 4.27 1.59 -4.87
CA TRP A 63 4.88 0.30 -4.53
C TRP A 63 3.84 -0.70 -4.00
N CYS A 64 3.04 -0.29 -3.02
CA CYS A 64 1.99 -1.13 -2.45
C CYS A 64 0.92 -1.51 -3.52
N SER A 65 0.62 -0.61 -4.46
CA SER A 65 -0.29 -0.88 -5.59
C SER A 65 0.31 -1.86 -6.60
N ASP A 66 1.59 -1.72 -6.91
CA ASP A 66 2.31 -2.61 -7.81
C ASP A 66 2.42 -4.03 -7.22
N LEU A 67 2.76 -4.14 -5.92
CA LEU A 67 2.73 -5.41 -5.19
C LEU A 67 1.37 -6.09 -5.23
N ALA A 68 0.29 -5.32 -5.18
CA ALA A 68 -1.07 -5.85 -5.28
C ALA A 68 -1.38 -6.39 -6.69
N ARG A 69 -0.90 -5.70 -7.74
CA ARG A 69 -1.03 -6.16 -9.13
C ARG A 69 -0.25 -7.47 -9.34
N GLN A 70 1.02 -7.52 -8.92
CA GLN A 70 1.86 -8.72 -8.98
C GLN A 70 1.27 -9.88 -8.18
N SER A 71 0.73 -9.61 -6.99
CA SER A 71 0.10 -10.63 -6.15
C SER A 71 -1.14 -11.26 -6.80
N ARG A 72 -1.92 -10.49 -7.59
CA ARG A 72 -3.11 -10.97 -8.28
C ARG A 72 -2.71 -11.88 -9.45
N ASP A 73 -1.66 -11.50 -10.16
CA ASP A 73 -1.09 -12.28 -11.27
C ASP A 73 -0.57 -13.64 -10.77
N SER A 74 0.22 -13.67 -9.70
CA SER A 74 0.73 -14.95 -9.14
C SER A 74 -0.33 -15.84 -8.48
N SER A 75 -1.51 -15.30 -8.14
CA SER A 75 -2.62 -16.12 -7.61
C SER A 75 -3.45 -16.77 -8.73
N SER A 76 -3.02 -16.63 -10.00
CA SER A 76 -3.71 -17.09 -11.21
C SER A 76 -3.00 -18.25 -11.91
N LEU A 77 -2.22 -19.08 -11.20
CA LEU A 77 -1.67 -20.32 -11.76
C LEU A 77 -2.54 -21.53 -11.32
N PRO A 78 -2.95 -22.40 -12.28
CA PRO A 78 -3.91 -23.49 -12.09
C PRO A 78 -3.38 -24.68 -11.28
#